data_AF-Q96XA1-F1
#
_entry.id   AF-Q96XA1-F1
#
_cell.length_a   1.000
_cell.length_b   1.000
_cell.length_c   1.000
_cell.angle_alpha   90.00
_cell.angle_beta   90.00
_cell.angle_gamma   90.00
#
_symmetry.space_group_name_H-M   'P 1'
#
loop_
_entity.id
_entity.type
_entity.pdbx_description
1 polymer ?
#
loop_
_entity_poly.entity_id
_entity_poly.type
_entity_poly.pdbx_seq_one_letter_code
_entity_poly.pdbx_strand_id
1 'polypeptide(L)'
;MVDNQLRKLFLKDPIKFAFEIYDSEIDYEFTEFRTVNEGYLMIYTKFNPPTIILYAENEATVTKLLSLIKEDKFVLFIEPRWKYLLNFSNMRIYPELLMICNSPNVFRREDVRRLTVEDSDKIIEFYGKDRGNLIVQMLRNNKTTVYGLFLGNRLVSAAYTWIETRDVGIIGGVLTREEFRNRGFASSVVSQLTEDIVKRGKIASLYVREDNTPAIHVYKKIGFIEYWKRLWVSVNTDTRPL
;
A
#
# COMPACT_ATOMS: atom_id res chain seq x y z
N MET A 1 -11.23 -2.55 20.06
CA MET A 1 -10.13 -3.55 20.06
C MET A 1 -10.54 -4.70 19.16
N VAL A 2 -9.63 -5.17 18.30
CA VAL A 2 -9.88 -6.31 17.39
C VAL A 2 -10.02 -7.60 18.18
N ASP A 3 -11.07 -8.36 17.88
CA ASP A 3 -11.36 -9.66 18.48
C ASP A 3 -10.23 -10.68 18.22
N ASN A 4 -10.01 -11.58 19.18
CA ASN A 4 -9.02 -12.65 19.12
C ASN A 4 -9.22 -13.57 17.91
N GLN A 5 -10.45 -13.76 17.44
CA GLN A 5 -10.72 -14.54 16.22
C GLN A 5 -10.11 -13.89 14.98
N LEU A 6 -10.31 -12.58 14.80
CA LEU A 6 -9.73 -11.82 13.69
C LEU A 6 -8.20 -11.78 13.77
N ARG A 7 -7.63 -11.62 14.96
CA ARG A 7 -6.17 -11.70 15.15
C ARG A 7 -5.62 -13.04 14.67
N LYS A 8 -6.26 -14.16 15.03
CA LYS A 8 -5.87 -15.50 14.56
C LYS A 8 -6.00 -15.64 13.04
N LEU A 9 -7.03 -15.04 12.43
CA LEU A 9 -7.20 -15.01 10.99
C LEU A 9 -6.05 -14.27 10.31
N PHE A 10 -5.70 -13.07 10.77
CA PHE A 10 -4.65 -12.26 10.16
C PHE A 10 -3.28 -12.94 10.21
N LEU A 11 -3.00 -13.67 11.31
CA LEU A 11 -1.75 -14.42 11.47
C LEU A 11 -1.63 -15.64 10.55
N LYS A 12 -2.71 -16.09 9.88
CA LYS A 12 -2.62 -17.16 8.87
C LYS A 12 -1.85 -16.71 7.62
N ASP A 13 -1.95 -15.44 7.28
CA ASP A 13 -1.28 -14.83 6.13
C ASP A 13 -0.96 -13.35 6.42
N PRO A 14 0.12 -13.07 7.17
CA PRO A 14 0.47 -11.71 7.57
C PRO A 14 0.86 -10.81 6.39
N ILE A 15 1.09 -11.39 5.20
CA ILE A 15 1.37 -10.65 3.96
C ILE A 15 0.05 -10.11 3.40
N LYS A 16 -0.95 -10.99 3.23
CA LYS A 16 -2.28 -10.62 2.74
C LYS A 16 -2.96 -9.63 3.69
N PHE A 17 -2.85 -9.87 5.00
CA PHE A 17 -3.54 -9.09 6.04
C PHE A 17 -2.68 -7.98 6.66
N ALA A 18 -1.63 -7.54 5.97
CA ALA A 18 -0.68 -6.57 6.52
C ALA A 18 -1.33 -5.23 6.90
N PHE A 19 -2.34 -4.77 6.13
CA PHE A 19 -3.10 -3.56 6.46
C PHE A 19 -3.95 -3.77 7.70
N GLU A 20 -4.65 -4.89 7.79
CA GLU A 20 -5.51 -5.22 8.91
C GLU A 20 -4.71 -5.38 10.21
N ILE A 21 -3.51 -5.95 10.15
CA ILE A 21 -2.57 -6.01 11.27
C ILE A 21 -2.12 -4.60 11.65
N TYR A 22 -1.61 -3.81 10.68
CA TYR A 22 -1.09 -2.48 10.96
C TYR A 22 -2.16 -1.54 11.53
N ASP A 23 -3.31 -1.45 10.88
CA ASP A 23 -4.38 -0.51 11.21
C ASP A 23 -5.05 -0.88 12.54
N SER A 24 -5.06 -2.16 12.93
CA SER A 24 -5.60 -2.60 14.22
C SER A 24 -4.65 -2.47 15.41
N GLU A 25 -3.34 -2.40 15.16
CA GLU A 25 -2.31 -2.31 16.21
C GLU A 25 -1.74 -0.89 16.36
N ILE A 26 -1.50 -0.21 15.24
CA ILE A 26 -0.73 1.05 15.18
C ILE A 26 -1.64 2.27 15.03
N ASP A 27 -2.66 2.15 14.19
CA ASP A 27 -3.59 3.25 13.88
C ASP A 27 -5.03 2.91 14.37
N TYR A 28 -5.13 2.14 15.47
CA TYR A 28 -6.39 1.61 16.01
C TYR A 28 -7.43 2.68 16.36
N GLU A 29 -7.01 3.91 16.60
CA GLU A 29 -7.90 5.05 16.87
C GLU A 29 -8.71 5.48 15.64
N PHE A 30 -8.26 5.12 14.44
CA PHE A 30 -8.91 5.42 13.16
C PHE A 30 -9.64 4.21 12.55
N THR A 31 -9.61 3.05 13.22
CA THR A 31 -9.99 1.76 12.65
C THR A 31 -11.19 1.14 13.39
N GLU A 32 -12.29 0.94 12.67
CA GLU A 32 -13.48 0.24 13.14
C GLU A 32 -13.62 -1.12 12.43
N PHE A 33 -14.04 -2.15 13.16
CA PHE A 33 -14.41 -3.44 12.57
C PHE A 33 -15.90 -3.72 12.75
N ARG A 34 -16.57 -4.10 11.66
CA ARG A 34 -17.94 -4.64 11.69
C ARG A 34 -17.90 -6.09 11.23
N THR A 35 -18.29 -7.03 12.10
CA THR A 35 -18.20 -8.46 11.81
C THR A 35 -19.57 -9.07 11.51
N VAL A 36 -19.58 -10.05 10.61
CA VAL A 36 -20.74 -10.89 10.28
C VAL A 36 -20.21 -12.29 10.06
N ASN A 37 -20.67 -13.26 10.86
CA ASN A 37 -20.11 -14.62 10.85
C ASN A 37 -18.57 -14.54 10.98
N GLU A 38 -17.82 -15.23 10.10
CA GLU A 38 -16.36 -15.23 10.02
C GLU A 38 -15.78 -14.10 9.13
N GLY A 39 -16.62 -13.19 8.64
CA GLY A 39 -16.23 -12.08 7.77
C GLY A 39 -16.24 -10.72 8.47
N TYR A 40 -15.58 -9.74 7.86
CA TYR A 40 -15.52 -8.38 8.41
C TYR A 40 -15.50 -7.29 7.33
N LEU A 41 -15.94 -6.10 7.75
CA LEU A 41 -15.53 -4.82 7.20
C LEU A 41 -14.53 -4.18 8.17
N MET A 42 -13.38 -3.76 7.67
CA MET A 42 -12.48 -2.84 8.37
C MET A 42 -12.66 -1.46 7.75
N ILE A 43 -13.05 -0.48 8.54
CA ILE A 43 -13.30 0.89 8.10
C ILE A 43 -12.20 1.77 8.71
N TYR A 44 -11.42 2.41 7.84
CA TYR A 44 -10.30 3.26 8.19
C TYR A 44 -10.57 4.71 7.82
N THR A 45 -10.60 5.59 8.83
CA THR A 45 -11.16 6.95 8.75
C THR A 45 -10.12 8.07 8.81
N LYS A 46 -8.82 7.73 8.86
CA LYS A 46 -7.74 8.74 8.87
C LYS A 46 -7.68 9.56 7.58
N PHE A 47 -8.18 8.99 6.47
CA PHE A 47 -8.28 9.65 5.18
C PHE A 47 -9.75 9.92 4.85
N ASN A 48 -9.98 10.95 4.03
CA ASN A 48 -11.27 11.27 3.46
C ASN A 48 -11.17 11.23 1.92
N PRO A 49 -11.93 10.38 1.22
CA PRO A 49 -12.95 9.46 1.74
C PRO A 49 -12.34 8.29 2.55
N PRO A 50 -13.12 7.64 3.43
CA PRO A 50 -12.64 6.49 4.19
C PRO A 50 -12.28 5.32 3.28
N THR A 51 -11.35 4.51 3.77
CA THR A 51 -10.94 3.25 3.15
C THR A 51 -11.62 2.10 3.87
N ILE A 52 -12.19 1.17 3.11
CA ILE A 52 -12.88 -0.01 3.63
C ILE A 52 -12.20 -1.26 3.07
N ILE A 53 -11.91 -2.24 3.92
CA ILE A 53 -11.50 -3.59 3.48
C ILE A 53 -12.62 -4.56 3.83
N LEU A 54 -13.08 -5.33 2.84
CA LEU A 54 -14.06 -6.40 3.02
C LEU A 54 -13.38 -7.75 2.82
N TYR A 55 -13.47 -8.60 3.83
CA TYR A 55 -13.07 -10.00 3.74
C TYR A 55 -14.17 -10.92 4.22
N ALA A 56 -14.45 -11.96 3.43
CA ALA A 56 -15.27 -13.10 3.82
C ALA A 56 -15.06 -14.27 2.83
N GLU A 57 -15.37 -15.48 3.29
CA GLU A 57 -15.20 -16.71 2.50
C GLU A 57 -16.47 -17.19 1.77
N ASN A 58 -17.64 -16.60 2.08
CA ASN A 58 -18.90 -16.99 1.45
C ASN A 58 -19.75 -15.78 1.03
N GLU A 59 -20.51 -15.97 -0.04
CA GLU A 59 -21.34 -14.93 -0.68
C GLU A 59 -22.38 -14.31 0.25
N ALA A 60 -23.05 -15.12 1.08
CA ALA A 60 -24.07 -14.64 2.00
C ALA A 60 -23.49 -13.63 3.02
N THR A 61 -22.28 -13.90 3.50
CA THR A 61 -21.56 -13.01 4.42
C THR A 61 -21.10 -11.73 3.71
N VAL A 62 -20.53 -11.85 2.49
CA VAL A 62 -20.15 -10.68 1.69
C VAL A 62 -21.35 -9.76 1.41
N THR A 63 -22.46 -10.33 0.98
CA THR A 63 -23.70 -9.60 0.68
C THR A 63 -24.20 -8.84 1.91
N LYS A 64 -24.21 -9.50 3.07
CA LYS A 64 -24.61 -8.85 4.33
C LYS A 64 -23.64 -7.74 4.71
N LEU A 65 -22.32 -7.97 4.62
CA LEU A 65 -21.31 -6.94 4.90
C LEU A 65 -21.44 -5.73 3.97
N LEU A 66 -21.60 -5.92 2.65
CA LEU A 66 -21.81 -4.83 1.69
C LEU A 66 -23.03 -3.96 2.08
N SER A 67 -24.10 -4.56 2.60
CA SER A 67 -25.29 -3.82 3.06
C SER A 67 -25.07 -2.95 4.32
N LEU A 68 -23.97 -3.21 5.05
CA LEU A 68 -23.58 -2.46 6.25
C LEU A 68 -22.73 -1.23 5.94
N ILE A 69 -22.26 -1.05 4.70
CA ILE A 69 -21.58 0.18 4.27
C ILE A 69 -22.63 1.29 4.19
N LYS A 70 -22.44 2.37 4.95
CA LYS A 70 -23.36 3.53 5.03
C LYS A 70 -22.76 4.80 4.45
N GLU A 71 -21.49 4.75 4.10
CA GLU A 71 -20.70 5.84 3.58
C GLU A 71 -21.08 6.11 2.11
N ASP A 72 -21.39 7.36 1.78
CA ASP A 72 -21.72 7.73 0.40
C ASP A 72 -20.50 7.72 -0.52
N LYS A 73 -19.31 8.00 0.04
CA LYS A 73 -18.02 8.05 -0.67
C LYS A 73 -17.00 7.21 0.09
N PHE A 74 -16.37 6.28 -0.59
CA PHE A 74 -15.36 5.40 0.00
C PHE A 74 -14.46 4.77 -1.06
N VAL A 75 -13.31 4.29 -0.61
CA VAL A 75 -12.50 3.32 -1.34
C VAL A 75 -12.74 1.95 -0.71
N LEU A 76 -13.10 0.94 -1.49
CA LEU A 76 -13.29 -0.43 -1.05
C LEU A 76 -12.21 -1.34 -1.62
N PHE A 77 -11.56 -2.12 -0.76
CA PHE A 77 -10.72 -3.24 -1.11
C PHE A 77 -11.46 -4.55 -0.89
N ILE A 78 -11.54 -5.38 -1.93
CA ILE A 78 -12.28 -6.65 -1.91
C ILE A 78 -11.64 -7.69 -2.83
N GLU A 79 -11.83 -8.98 -2.55
CA GLU A 79 -11.34 -10.05 -3.42
C GLU A 79 -12.01 -10.03 -4.81
N PRO A 80 -11.28 -10.32 -5.91
CA PRO A 80 -11.84 -10.26 -7.26
C PRO A 80 -13.02 -11.19 -7.51
N ARG A 81 -13.10 -12.34 -6.80
CA ARG A 81 -14.24 -13.27 -6.93
C ARG A 81 -15.57 -12.63 -6.60
N TRP A 82 -15.61 -11.60 -5.74
CA TRP A 82 -16.83 -10.94 -5.31
C TRP A 82 -17.27 -9.77 -6.20
N LYS A 83 -16.58 -9.54 -7.33
CA LYS A 83 -16.87 -8.43 -8.24
C LYS A 83 -18.35 -8.34 -8.67
N TYR A 84 -18.99 -9.48 -8.91
CA TYR A 84 -20.38 -9.54 -9.39
C TYR A 84 -21.41 -9.08 -8.36
N LEU A 85 -21.04 -8.98 -7.09
CA LEU A 85 -21.90 -8.48 -6.01
C LEU A 85 -21.86 -6.96 -5.87
N LEU A 86 -20.91 -6.29 -6.54
CA LEU A 86 -20.74 -4.84 -6.44
C LEU A 86 -21.78 -4.12 -7.31
N ASN A 87 -22.57 -3.26 -6.68
CA ASN A 87 -23.61 -2.48 -7.35
C ASN A 87 -23.72 -1.07 -6.74
N PHE A 88 -22.62 -0.32 -6.77
CA PHE A 88 -22.58 1.05 -6.26
C PHE A 88 -22.66 2.07 -7.40
N SER A 89 -23.35 3.18 -7.16
CA SER A 89 -23.39 4.31 -8.11
C SER A 89 -21.98 4.90 -8.31
N ASN A 90 -21.66 5.27 -9.55
CA ASN A 90 -20.38 5.86 -9.94
C ASN A 90 -19.13 5.07 -9.48
N MET A 91 -19.21 3.73 -9.42
CA MET A 91 -18.06 2.92 -9.05
C MET A 91 -17.03 2.81 -10.18
N ARG A 92 -15.75 2.89 -9.84
CA ARG A 92 -14.62 2.58 -10.74
C ARG A 92 -13.80 1.46 -10.10
N ILE A 93 -13.48 0.42 -10.87
CA ILE A 93 -12.78 -0.77 -10.37
C ILE A 93 -11.38 -0.83 -11.00
N TYR A 94 -10.37 -1.00 -10.16
CA TYR A 94 -8.97 -1.16 -10.55
C TYR A 94 -8.43 -2.45 -9.93
N PRO A 95 -8.20 -3.52 -10.73
CA PRO A 95 -7.54 -4.73 -10.25
C PRO A 95 -6.09 -4.43 -9.85
N GLU A 96 -5.67 -4.96 -8.70
CA GLU A 96 -4.31 -4.82 -8.18
C GLU A 96 -3.69 -6.19 -7.90
N LEU A 97 -2.40 -6.31 -8.20
CA LEU A 97 -1.52 -7.40 -7.80
C LEU A 97 -0.85 -7.02 -6.48
N LEU A 98 -0.94 -7.89 -5.49
CA LEU A 98 0.01 -7.92 -4.38
C LEU A 98 1.24 -8.68 -4.84
N MET A 99 2.39 -8.01 -4.86
CA MET A 99 3.67 -8.62 -5.19
C MET A 99 4.59 -8.66 -3.97
N ILE A 100 5.42 -9.70 -3.85
CA ILE A 100 6.39 -9.86 -2.75
C ILE A 100 7.81 -10.12 -3.24
N CYS A 101 8.79 -9.75 -2.42
CA CYS A 101 10.21 -10.02 -2.67
C CYS A 101 10.96 -10.29 -1.36
N ASN A 102 11.65 -11.43 -1.29
CA ASN A 102 12.49 -11.84 -0.14
C ASN A 102 13.98 -11.84 -0.47
N SER A 103 14.35 -11.72 -1.75
CA SER A 103 15.74 -11.73 -2.22
C SER A 103 15.85 -10.85 -3.46
N PRO A 104 16.09 -9.52 -3.27
CA PRO A 104 16.10 -8.60 -4.39
C PRO A 104 17.41 -8.63 -5.19
N ASN A 105 17.28 -8.52 -6.51
CA ASN A 105 18.36 -8.05 -7.37
C ASN A 105 18.56 -6.54 -7.14
N VAL A 106 19.69 -6.16 -6.53
CA VAL A 106 19.96 -4.78 -6.13
C VAL A 106 20.68 -4.00 -7.23
N PHE A 107 20.04 -2.94 -7.72
CA PHE A 107 20.61 -2.03 -8.73
C PHE A 107 21.23 -0.81 -8.04
N ARG A 108 22.42 -0.98 -7.44
CA ARG A 108 23.08 0.10 -6.71
C ARG A 108 23.45 1.27 -7.60
N ARG A 109 23.26 2.48 -7.06
CA ARG A 109 23.80 3.73 -7.59
C ARG A 109 24.18 4.63 -6.42
N GLU A 110 25.26 5.38 -6.58
CA GLU A 110 25.78 6.30 -5.55
C GLU A 110 24.83 7.48 -5.29
N ASP A 111 24.02 7.83 -6.30
CA ASP A 111 23.05 8.91 -6.23
C ASP A 111 21.75 8.54 -5.49
N VAL A 112 21.64 7.29 -5.01
CA VAL A 112 20.52 6.83 -4.20
C VAL A 112 20.93 6.75 -2.74
N ARG A 113 20.11 7.33 -1.87
CA ARG A 113 20.30 7.25 -0.42
C ARG A 113 18.97 7.17 0.33
N ARG A 114 19.06 6.76 1.59
CA ARG A 114 17.98 6.92 2.56
C ARG A 114 17.76 8.42 2.82
N LEU A 115 16.49 8.81 2.89
CA LEU A 115 16.08 10.17 3.25
C LEU A 115 15.73 10.24 4.72
N THR A 116 15.93 11.41 5.31
CA THR A 116 15.66 11.70 6.72
C THR A 116 14.74 12.91 6.86
N VAL A 117 14.44 13.31 8.10
CA VAL A 117 13.58 14.48 8.35
C VAL A 117 14.20 15.78 7.86
N GLU A 118 15.52 15.83 7.70
CA GLU A 118 16.26 16.95 7.11
C GLU A 118 15.94 17.13 5.61
N ASP A 119 15.45 16.09 4.94
CA ASP A 119 15.04 16.15 3.52
C ASP A 119 13.58 16.62 3.34
N SER A 120 12.92 17.14 4.39
CA SER A 120 11.49 17.47 4.38
C SER A 120 11.08 18.32 3.17
N ASP A 121 11.83 19.39 2.87
CA ASP A 121 11.50 20.29 1.76
C ASP A 121 11.55 19.56 0.41
N LYS A 122 12.51 18.65 0.24
CA LYS A 122 12.65 17.85 -0.99
C LYS A 122 11.54 16.83 -1.14
N ILE A 123 11.12 16.21 -0.03
CA ILE A 123 10.00 15.27 0.00
C ILE A 123 8.69 15.98 -0.34
N ILE A 124 8.47 17.17 0.24
CA ILE A 124 7.28 18.00 0.01
C ILE A 124 7.23 18.50 -1.43
N GLU A 125 8.35 18.99 -1.96
CA GLU A 125 8.45 19.41 -3.36
C GLU A 125 8.17 18.25 -4.32
N PHE A 126 8.63 17.04 -3.99
CA PHE A 126 8.55 15.88 -4.87
C PHE A 126 7.17 15.22 -4.88
N TYR A 127 6.57 15.00 -3.71
CA TYR A 127 5.26 14.33 -3.58
C TYR A 127 4.06 15.29 -3.54
N GLY A 128 4.32 16.60 -3.50
CA GLY A 128 3.29 17.61 -3.26
C GLY A 128 3.00 17.80 -1.77
N LYS A 129 2.34 18.91 -1.44
CA LYS A 129 2.16 19.37 -0.05
C LYS A 129 1.53 18.33 0.86
N ASP A 130 0.38 17.78 0.49
CA ASP A 130 -0.39 16.92 1.39
C ASP A 130 0.32 15.59 1.65
N ARG A 131 0.73 14.90 0.59
CA ARG A 131 1.43 13.62 0.68
C ARG A 131 2.84 13.77 1.26
N GLY A 132 3.55 14.81 0.87
CA GLY A 132 4.88 15.09 1.38
C GLY A 132 4.88 15.35 2.89
N ASN A 133 3.92 16.14 3.38
CA ASN A 133 3.75 16.36 4.82
C ASN A 133 3.42 15.06 5.57
N LEU A 134 2.58 14.19 5.00
CA LEU A 134 2.28 12.88 5.57
C LEU A 134 3.56 12.03 5.70
N ILE A 135 4.37 11.94 4.64
CA ILE A 135 5.63 11.16 4.64
C ILE A 135 6.62 11.73 5.68
N VAL A 136 6.75 13.06 5.76
CA VAL A 136 7.61 13.73 6.75
C VAL A 136 7.13 13.43 8.17
N GLN A 137 5.83 13.46 8.43
CA GLN A 137 5.27 13.08 9.72
C GLN A 137 5.55 11.61 10.06
N MET A 138 5.41 10.70 9.08
CA MET A 138 5.77 9.30 9.26
C MET A 138 7.26 9.12 9.57
N LEU A 139 8.15 9.88 8.93
CA LEU A 139 9.59 9.86 9.21
C LEU A 139 9.88 10.29 10.66
N ARG A 140 9.27 11.40 11.12
CA ARG A 140 9.41 11.89 12.50
C ARG A 140 8.94 10.86 13.53
N ASN A 141 7.91 10.09 13.19
CA ASN A 141 7.34 9.06 14.06
C ASN A 141 8.00 7.68 13.87
N ASN A 142 9.07 7.58 13.07
CA ASN A 142 9.73 6.32 12.73
C ASN A 142 8.77 5.24 12.19
N LYS A 143 7.73 5.67 11.44
CA LYS A 143 6.69 4.82 10.83
C LYS A 143 6.98 4.49 9.35
N THR A 144 8.03 5.04 8.75
CA THR A 144 8.39 4.82 7.34
C THR A 144 9.89 4.82 7.12
N THR A 145 10.33 4.14 6.06
CA THR A 145 11.66 4.24 5.48
C THR A 145 11.53 4.80 4.08
N VAL A 146 12.25 5.88 3.76
CA VAL A 146 12.21 6.57 2.47
C VAL A 146 13.57 6.44 1.78
N TYR A 147 13.57 6.07 0.52
CA TYR A 147 14.75 6.10 -0.35
C TYR A 147 14.50 7.00 -1.55
N GLY A 148 15.54 7.67 -2.01
CA GLY A 148 15.44 8.60 -3.12
C GLY A 148 16.74 8.75 -3.89
N LEU A 149 16.58 9.04 -5.18
CA LEU A 149 17.65 9.31 -6.14
C LEU A 149 17.75 10.82 -6.37
N PHE A 150 18.96 11.35 -6.17
CA PHE A 150 19.26 12.77 -6.36
C PHE A 150 20.12 13.01 -7.58
N LEU A 151 19.75 13.98 -8.41
CA LEU A 151 20.66 14.55 -9.41
C LEU A 151 21.03 15.95 -8.96
N GLY A 152 22.26 16.11 -8.47
CA GLY A 152 22.66 17.30 -7.72
C GLY A 152 21.79 17.45 -6.46
N ASN A 153 21.17 18.63 -6.28
CA ASN A 153 20.27 18.89 -5.14
C ASN A 153 18.78 18.60 -5.44
N ARG A 154 18.47 17.89 -6.54
CA ARG A 154 17.08 17.65 -6.96
C ARG A 154 16.71 16.18 -6.75
N LEU A 155 15.66 15.93 -5.97
CA LEU A 155 15.05 14.61 -5.85
C LEU A 155 14.28 14.30 -7.13
N VAL A 156 14.66 13.23 -7.83
CA VAL A 156 14.09 12.86 -9.15
C VAL A 156 13.37 11.52 -9.16
N SER A 157 13.64 10.65 -8.19
CA SER A 157 12.91 9.40 -7.98
C SER A 157 12.87 9.09 -6.49
N ALA A 158 11.75 8.59 -5.98
CA ALA A 158 11.65 8.17 -4.59
C ALA A 158 10.63 7.03 -4.42
N ALA A 159 10.76 6.32 -3.31
CA ALA A 159 9.80 5.34 -2.81
C ALA A 159 9.89 5.29 -1.29
N TYR A 160 8.86 4.80 -0.63
CA TYR A 160 8.85 4.67 0.82
C TYR A 160 8.01 3.48 1.29
N THR A 161 8.18 3.05 2.54
CA THR A 161 7.25 2.08 3.14
C THR A 161 5.98 2.79 3.59
N TRP A 162 4.84 2.42 3.00
CA TRP A 162 3.53 2.95 3.36
C TRP A 162 3.09 2.45 4.74
N ILE A 163 3.26 1.15 4.98
CA ILE A 163 3.11 0.54 6.31
C ILE A 163 4.21 -0.47 6.54
N GLU A 164 4.51 -0.71 7.81
CA GLU A 164 5.40 -1.79 8.23
C GLU A 164 4.82 -2.50 9.45
N THR A 165 4.61 -3.81 9.34
CA THR A 165 4.30 -4.70 10.46
C THR A 165 5.58 -5.33 10.98
N ARG A 166 5.49 -6.26 11.95
CA ARG A 166 6.65 -7.06 12.37
C ARG A 166 7.27 -7.82 11.19
N ASP A 167 6.42 -8.40 10.33
CA ASP A 167 6.83 -9.41 9.34
C ASP A 167 6.90 -8.85 7.91
N VAL A 168 6.27 -7.69 7.64
CA VAL A 168 6.06 -7.18 6.27
C VAL A 168 6.32 -5.69 6.18
N GLY A 169 6.97 -5.25 5.10
CA GLY A 169 7.04 -3.85 4.70
C GLY A 169 6.32 -3.65 3.37
N ILE A 170 5.25 -2.85 3.35
CA ILE A 170 4.55 -2.50 2.11
C ILE A 170 5.18 -1.24 1.53
N ILE A 171 5.81 -1.35 0.36
CA ILE A 171 6.32 -0.23 -0.42
C ILE A 171 5.16 0.48 -1.10
N GLY A 172 5.16 1.80 -1.03
CA GLY A 172 4.22 2.68 -1.71
C GLY A 172 4.92 3.90 -2.31
N GLY A 173 4.14 4.66 -3.08
CA GLY A 173 4.57 5.95 -3.63
C GLY A 173 5.80 5.89 -4.51
N VAL A 174 6.01 4.79 -5.23
CA VAL A 174 7.08 4.70 -6.22
C VAL A 174 6.80 5.73 -7.31
N LEU A 175 7.64 6.76 -7.37
CA LEU A 175 7.49 7.84 -8.34
C LEU A 175 8.86 8.19 -8.92
N THR A 176 8.89 8.42 -10.23
CA THR A 176 9.99 9.05 -10.94
C THR A 176 9.43 10.21 -11.74
N ARG A 177 10.05 11.39 -11.60
CA ARG A 177 9.73 12.59 -12.39
C ARG A 177 9.75 12.25 -13.88
N GLU A 178 8.79 12.79 -14.62
CA GLU A 178 8.49 12.35 -15.99
C GLU A 178 9.70 12.47 -16.93
N GLU A 179 10.43 13.57 -16.83
CA GLU A 179 11.62 13.85 -17.65
C GLU A 179 12.82 12.92 -17.35
N PHE A 180 12.73 12.13 -16.26
CA PHE A 180 13.76 11.19 -15.81
C PHE A 180 13.34 9.71 -15.89
N ARG A 181 12.18 9.41 -16.46
CA ARG A 181 11.71 8.03 -16.68
C ARG A 181 12.58 7.29 -17.69
N ASN A 182 12.48 5.95 -17.71
CA ASN A 182 13.23 5.05 -18.60
C ASN A 182 14.75 5.05 -18.42
N ARG A 183 15.26 5.51 -17.27
CA ARG A 183 16.69 5.55 -16.92
C ARG A 183 17.10 4.56 -15.81
N GLY A 184 16.20 3.66 -15.43
CA GLY A 184 16.43 2.68 -14.35
C GLY A 184 16.36 3.25 -12.92
N PHE A 185 15.91 4.49 -12.74
CA PHE A 185 15.87 5.17 -11.44
C PHE A 185 14.90 4.51 -10.45
N ALA A 186 13.68 4.18 -10.90
CA ALA A 186 12.73 3.42 -10.08
C ALA A 186 13.32 2.07 -9.65
N SER A 187 13.97 1.33 -10.56
CA SER A 187 14.62 0.06 -10.22
C SER A 187 15.69 0.22 -9.15
N SER A 188 16.51 1.26 -9.24
CA SER A 188 17.57 1.53 -8.26
C SER A 188 17.03 1.92 -6.89
N VAL A 189 16.06 2.82 -6.83
CA VAL A 189 15.42 3.26 -5.59
C VAL A 189 14.68 2.11 -4.91
N VAL A 190 13.80 1.42 -5.65
CA VAL A 190 12.97 0.35 -5.09
C VAL A 190 13.84 -0.82 -4.66
N SER A 191 14.83 -1.26 -5.44
CA SER A 191 15.65 -2.41 -5.06
C SER A 191 16.48 -2.18 -3.79
N GLN A 192 16.94 -0.95 -3.55
CA GLN A 192 17.66 -0.61 -2.32
C GLN A 192 16.73 -0.49 -1.11
N LEU A 193 15.50 0.04 -1.29
CA LEU A 193 14.47 -0.01 -0.26
C LEU A 193 14.06 -1.45 0.06
N THR A 194 13.88 -2.29 -0.96
CA THR A 194 13.59 -3.72 -0.81
C THR A 194 14.72 -4.43 -0.05
N GLU A 195 15.98 -4.14 -0.37
CA GLU A 195 17.13 -4.69 0.34
C GLU A 195 17.13 -4.30 1.83
N ASP A 196 16.85 -3.03 2.16
CA ASP A 196 16.73 -2.57 3.55
C ASP A 196 15.62 -3.32 4.32
N ILE A 197 14.43 -3.46 3.71
CA ILE A 197 13.31 -4.19 4.32
C ILE A 197 13.69 -5.65 4.59
N VAL A 198 14.28 -6.33 3.60
CA VAL A 198 14.69 -7.74 3.71
C VAL A 198 15.79 -7.93 4.76
N LYS A 199 16.79 -7.04 4.82
CA LYS A 199 17.85 -7.09 5.85
C LYS A 199 17.32 -6.91 7.27
N ARG A 200 16.15 -6.27 7.43
CA ARG A 200 15.45 -6.15 8.72
C ARG A 200 14.59 -7.38 9.05
N GLY A 201 14.70 -8.46 8.26
CA GLY A 201 13.98 -9.72 8.49
C GLY A 201 12.53 -9.70 8.02
N LYS A 202 12.13 -8.73 7.20
CA LYS A 202 10.76 -8.56 6.71
C LYS A 202 10.62 -9.00 5.25
N ILE A 203 9.39 -9.34 4.87
CA ILE A 203 9.00 -9.52 3.47
C ILE A 203 8.69 -8.16 2.88
N ALA A 204 9.40 -7.77 1.83
CA ALA A 204 9.05 -6.59 1.07
C ALA A 204 7.86 -6.91 0.17
N SER A 205 6.86 -6.04 0.17
CA SER A 205 5.66 -6.22 -0.65
C SER A 205 5.18 -4.88 -1.21
N LEU A 206 4.31 -4.92 -2.22
CA LEU A 206 3.66 -3.75 -2.79
C LEU A 206 2.37 -4.15 -3.50
N TYR A 207 1.48 -3.17 -3.65
CA TYR A 207 0.34 -3.28 -4.56
C TYR A 207 0.63 -2.50 -5.84
N VAL A 208 0.27 -3.08 -6.98
CA VAL A 208 0.39 -2.45 -8.30
C VAL A 208 -0.84 -2.78 -9.13
N ARG A 209 -1.35 -1.81 -9.88
CA ARG A 209 -2.45 -2.07 -10.83
C ARG A 209 -2.04 -3.10 -11.88
N GLU A 210 -2.95 -4.02 -12.21
CA GLU A 210 -2.71 -5.07 -13.20
C GLU A 210 -2.35 -4.52 -14.59
N ASP A 211 -2.84 -3.34 -14.94
CA ASP A 211 -2.58 -2.67 -16.22
C ASP A 211 -1.34 -1.76 -16.21
N ASN A 212 -0.62 -1.66 -15.09
CA ASN A 212 0.63 -0.89 -14.99
C ASN A 212 1.85 -1.74 -15.40
N THR A 213 1.88 -2.13 -16.68
CA THR A 213 2.96 -2.94 -17.27
C THR A 213 4.36 -2.38 -17.01
N PRO A 214 4.62 -1.05 -17.10
CA PRO A 214 5.94 -0.50 -16.80
C PRO A 214 6.38 -0.75 -15.34
N ALA A 215 5.49 -0.56 -14.37
CA ALA A 215 5.82 -0.79 -12.96
C ALA A 215 6.02 -2.29 -12.68
N ILE A 216 5.15 -3.15 -13.21
CA ILE A 216 5.28 -4.61 -13.09
C ILE A 216 6.62 -5.09 -13.65
N HIS A 217 7.07 -4.55 -14.79
CA HIS A 217 8.38 -4.88 -15.35
C HIS A 217 9.52 -4.49 -14.41
N VAL A 218 9.47 -3.30 -13.80
CA VAL A 218 10.44 -2.87 -12.78
C VAL A 218 10.46 -3.85 -11.61
N TYR A 219 9.30 -4.20 -11.07
CA TYR A 219 9.21 -5.08 -9.90
C TYR A 219 9.70 -6.50 -10.20
N LYS A 220 9.32 -7.09 -11.34
CA LYS A 220 9.82 -8.41 -11.77
C LYS A 220 11.34 -8.40 -11.95
N LYS A 221 11.92 -7.33 -12.51
CA LYS A 221 13.38 -7.19 -12.65
C LYS A 221 14.11 -7.17 -11.30
N ILE A 222 13.50 -6.56 -10.28
CA ILE A 222 14.04 -6.54 -8.91
C ILE A 222 13.89 -7.92 -8.23
N GLY A 223 12.99 -8.77 -8.69
CA GLY A 223 12.73 -10.09 -8.10
C GLY A 223 11.43 -10.17 -7.31
N PHE A 224 10.50 -9.22 -7.52
CA PHE A 224 9.14 -9.36 -7.01
C PHE A 224 8.36 -10.39 -7.84
N ILE A 225 7.58 -11.21 -7.15
CA ILE A 225 6.65 -12.19 -7.73
C ILE A 225 5.22 -11.86 -7.32
N GLU A 226 4.26 -12.25 -8.15
CA GLU A 226 2.84 -12.13 -7.85
C GLU A 226 2.47 -13.09 -6.71
N TYR A 227 1.81 -12.57 -5.67
CA TYR A 227 1.43 -13.33 -4.48
C TYR A 227 -0.09 -13.47 -4.36
N TRP A 228 -0.80 -12.36 -4.56
CA TRP A 228 -2.26 -12.30 -4.40
C TRP A 228 -2.88 -11.18 -5.24
N LYS A 229 -4.21 -11.07 -5.24
CA LYS A 229 -4.96 -10.07 -6.01
C LYS A 229 -6.11 -9.50 -5.20
N ARG A 230 -6.39 -8.21 -5.42
CA ARG A 230 -7.57 -7.52 -4.89
C ARG A 230 -8.15 -6.56 -5.93
N LEU A 231 -9.34 -6.08 -5.68
CA LEU A 231 -9.92 -4.94 -6.38
C LEU A 231 -9.80 -3.71 -5.51
N TRP A 232 -9.29 -2.61 -6.06
CA TRP A 232 -9.53 -1.27 -5.55
C TRP A 232 -10.78 -0.72 -6.23
N VAL A 233 -11.83 -0.49 -5.45
CA VAL A 233 -13.10 0.05 -5.91
C VAL A 233 -13.25 1.47 -5.36
N SER A 234 -13.30 2.45 -6.26
CA SER A 234 -13.56 3.85 -5.92
C SER A 234 -15.05 4.13 -6.09
N VAL A 235 -15.75 4.60 -5.04
CA VAL A 235 -17.19 4.85 -5.06
C VAL A 235 -17.44 6.34 -4.77
N ASN A 236 -18.11 7.03 -5.69
CA ASN A 236 -18.47 8.46 -5.61
C ASN A 236 -17.28 9.39 -5.27
N THR A 237 -16.06 9.01 -5.66
CA THR A 237 -14.83 9.77 -5.45
C THR A 237 -13.93 9.74 -6.68
N ASP A 238 -13.06 10.73 -6.81
CA ASP A 238 -12.03 10.78 -7.85
C ASP A 238 -10.71 10.14 -7.43
N THR A 239 -10.65 9.56 -6.23
CA THR A 239 -9.51 8.79 -5.76
C THR A 239 -9.19 7.63 -6.72
N ARG A 240 -7.91 7.48 -7.05
CA ARG A 240 -7.37 6.42 -7.92
C ARG A 240 -6.13 5.81 -7.27
N PRO A 241 -5.81 4.54 -7.60
CA PRO A 241 -4.49 4.00 -7.33
C PRO A 241 -3.42 4.82 -8.06
N LEU A 242 -2.25 4.89 -7.43
CA LEU A 242 -1.05 5.52 -8.00
C LEU A 242 -0.44 4.67 -9.12
#